data_AF-A0A3D4Z4A7-F1
#
_entry.id   AF-A0A3D4Z4A7-F1
#
_cell.length_a   1.000
_cell.length_b   1.000
_cell.length_c   1.000
_cell.angle_alpha   90.00
_cell.angle_beta   90.00
_cell.angle_gamma   90.00
#
_symmetry.space_group_name_H-M   'P 1'
#
loop_
_entity.id
_entity.type
_entity.pdbx_description
1 polymer ?
#
loop_
_entity_poly.entity_id
_entity_poly.type
_entity_poly.pdbx_seq_one_letter_code
_entity_poly.pdbx_strand_id
1 'polypeptide(L)'
;IATEAIDRLHTSAESHKRLMILEVMGRHAGWIATYSGIAGGADAIMIPEEVFPMSRLLDIIDRRQKIGKRFSIIVVSEDAKILLDVGSRKAELLHTPMLHDEYGNLKLGGISALLERELRRHLHMEVRSTVLGYIQRGGSPTAYDRVLASRLGVAA
;
A
#
# COMPACT_ATOMS: atom_id res chain seq x y z
N ILE A 1 -12.94 2.34 -5.22
CA ILE A 1 -12.19 3.34 -4.44
C ILE A 1 -10.69 3.07 -4.45
N ALA A 2 -10.18 1.99 -3.84
CA ALA A 2 -8.73 1.75 -3.80
C ALA A 2 -8.10 1.59 -5.21
N THR A 3 -8.73 0.80 -6.09
CA THR A 3 -8.31 0.68 -7.50
C THR A 3 -8.30 2.04 -8.22
N GLU A 4 -9.37 2.82 -8.07
CA GLU A 4 -9.49 4.15 -8.67
C GLU A 4 -8.40 5.13 -8.16
N ALA A 5 -8.01 5.00 -6.88
CA ALA A 5 -6.91 5.79 -6.34
C ALA A 5 -5.56 5.40 -6.99
N ILE A 6 -5.34 4.11 -7.26
CA ILE A 6 -4.17 3.63 -8.01
C ILE A 6 -4.18 4.22 -9.42
N ASP A 7 -5.31 4.18 -10.12
CA ASP A 7 -5.44 4.75 -11.46
C ASP A 7 -5.11 6.25 -11.49
N ARG A 8 -5.60 7.01 -10.50
CA ARG A 8 -5.28 8.44 -10.34
C ARG A 8 -3.79 8.67 -10.05
N LEU A 9 -3.17 7.78 -9.27
CA LEU A 9 -1.75 7.85 -8.96
C LEU A 9 -0.88 7.56 -10.19
N HIS A 10 -1.27 6.65 -11.10
CA HIS A 10 -0.53 6.37 -12.34
C HIS A 10 -0.24 7.63 -13.14
N THR A 11 -1.27 8.44 -13.40
CA THR A 11 -1.13 9.68 -14.18
C THR A 11 -0.11 10.64 -13.56
N SER A 12 -0.09 10.74 -12.23
CA SER A 12 0.86 11.59 -11.49
C SER A 12 2.27 10.99 -11.43
N ALA A 13 2.36 9.67 -11.20
CA ALA A 13 3.61 8.94 -11.09
C ALA A 13 4.39 8.96 -12.41
N GLU A 14 3.71 8.73 -13.54
CA GLU A 14 4.30 8.72 -14.87
C GLU A 14 4.81 10.10 -15.28
N SER A 15 4.00 11.14 -15.08
CA SER A 15 4.35 12.53 -15.44
C SER A 15 5.61 13.02 -14.73
N HIS A 16 5.81 12.61 -13.47
CA HIS A 16 6.91 13.09 -12.64
C HIS A 16 8.02 12.06 -12.38
N LYS A 17 7.93 10.85 -12.94
CA LYS A 17 8.91 9.76 -12.75
C LYS A 17 9.13 9.43 -11.26
N ARG A 18 8.02 9.23 -10.54
CA ARG A 18 8.00 9.06 -9.08
C ARG A 18 7.69 7.64 -8.67
N LEU A 19 8.14 7.28 -7.47
CA LEU A 19 7.59 6.12 -6.78
C LEU A 19 6.43 6.57 -5.90
N MET A 20 5.25 6.01 -6.12
CA MET A 20 4.05 6.27 -5.34
C MET A 20 3.76 5.07 -4.44
N ILE A 21 3.53 5.32 -3.16
CA ILE A 21 3.10 4.32 -2.18
C ILE A 21 1.65 4.62 -1.81
N LEU A 22 0.75 3.66 -1.98
CA LEU A 22 -0.64 3.77 -1.58
C LEU A 22 -0.89 2.89 -0.34
N GLU A 23 -1.15 3.53 0.80
CA GLU A 23 -1.61 2.83 1.99
C GLU A 23 -3.12 2.58 1.93
N VAL A 24 -3.49 1.32 2.12
CA VAL A 24 -4.88 0.86 2.13
C VAL A 24 -5.22 0.18 3.45
N MET A 25 -6.50 0.15 3.78
CA MET A 25 -6.98 -0.59 4.95
C MET A 25 -6.77 -2.09 4.77
N GLY A 26 -6.61 -2.81 5.88
CA GLY A 26 -6.37 -4.25 5.85
C GLY A 26 -5.51 -4.70 7.02
N ARG A 27 -6.04 -4.55 8.23
CA ARG A 27 -5.36 -4.89 9.49
C ARG A 27 -4.92 -6.35 9.59
N HIS A 28 -5.81 -7.30 9.30
CA HIS A 28 -5.52 -8.73 9.49
C HIS A 28 -5.53 -9.52 8.19
N ALA A 29 -6.00 -8.89 7.11
CA ALA A 29 -6.07 -9.51 5.81
C ALA A 29 -5.79 -8.48 4.71
N GLY A 30 -4.98 -8.88 3.73
CA GLY A 30 -4.54 -8.07 2.61
C GLY A 30 -5.49 -8.04 1.42
N TRP A 31 -6.78 -8.34 1.59
CA TRP A 31 -7.73 -8.43 0.47
C TRP A 31 -7.78 -7.15 -0.36
N ILE A 32 -7.91 -5.99 0.31
CA ILE A 32 -7.98 -4.70 -0.39
C ILE A 32 -6.69 -4.44 -1.15
N ALA A 33 -5.53 -4.60 -0.50
CA ALA A 33 -4.22 -4.40 -1.13
C ALA A 33 -4.02 -5.34 -2.34
N THR A 34 -4.37 -6.61 -2.20
CA THR A 34 -4.24 -7.64 -3.24
C THR A 34 -5.13 -7.35 -4.43
N TYR A 35 -6.44 -7.24 -4.22
CA TYR A 35 -7.38 -7.03 -5.32
C TYR A 35 -7.19 -5.69 -6.00
N SER A 36 -7.00 -4.61 -5.22
CA SER A 36 -6.80 -3.29 -5.82
C SER A 36 -5.44 -3.18 -6.51
N GLY A 37 -4.38 -3.74 -5.92
CA GLY A 37 -3.05 -3.75 -6.52
C GLY A 37 -3.01 -4.52 -7.84
N ILE A 38 -3.65 -5.70 -7.91
CA ILE A 38 -3.74 -6.45 -9.16
C ILE A 38 -4.56 -5.68 -10.20
N ALA A 39 -5.75 -5.19 -9.81
CA ALA A 39 -6.66 -4.51 -10.74
C ALA A 39 -6.10 -3.17 -11.24
N GLY A 40 -5.40 -2.42 -10.38
CA GLY A 40 -4.82 -1.12 -10.69
C GLY A 40 -3.39 -1.19 -11.24
N GLY A 41 -2.80 -2.38 -11.39
CA GLY A 41 -1.45 -2.53 -11.93
C GLY A 41 -0.35 -1.99 -11.00
N ALA A 42 -0.41 -2.36 -9.72
CA ALA A 42 0.67 -2.13 -8.77
C ALA A 42 1.88 -3.01 -9.09
N ASP A 43 3.07 -2.47 -8.86
CA ASP A 43 4.34 -3.13 -9.15
C ASP A 43 4.83 -4.00 -7.99
N ALA A 44 4.44 -3.65 -6.77
CA ALA A 44 4.53 -4.54 -5.62
C ALA A 44 3.32 -4.33 -4.71
N ILE A 45 2.90 -5.41 -4.06
CA ILE A 45 1.79 -5.45 -3.13
C ILE A 45 2.30 -6.05 -1.83
N MET A 46 2.11 -5.33 -0.72
CA MET A 46 2.52 -5.75 0.62
C MET A 46 1.28 -5.93 1.50
N ILE A 47 1.17 -7.11 2.10
CA ILE A 47 0.00 -7.58 2.85
C ILE A 47 0.42 -8.00 4.27
N PRO A 48 -0.48 -7.96 5.27
CA PRO A 48 -0.15 -8.31 6.66
C PRO A 48 0.24 -9.78 6.89
N GLU A 49 -0.19 -10.66 5.98
CA GLU A 49 0.04 -12.11 6.03
C GLU A 49 1.51 -12.48 5.76
N GLU A 50 2.23 -11.67 4.97
CA GLU A 50 3.56 -11.98 4.48
C GLU A 50 4.57 -10.90 4.89
N VAL A 51 5.73 -11.33 5.39
CA VAL A 51 6.84 -10.41 5.67
C VAL A 51 7.56 -10.09 4.36
N PHE A 52 7.59 -8.81 3.98
CA PHE A 52 8.17 -8.38 2.71
C PHE A 52 9.59 -7.83 2.89
N PRO A 53 10.62 -8.43 2.27
CA PRO A 53 12.00 -7.92 2.35
C PRO A 53 12.20 -6.63 1.56
N MET A 54 12.89 -5.65 2.15
CA MET A 54 13.23 -4.38 1.50
C MET A 54 14.14 -4.61 0.29
N SER A 55 15.10 -5.53 0.38
CA SER A 55 15.95 -5.95 -0.74
C SER A 55 15.13 -6.32 -1.98
N ARG A 56 14.09 -7.15 -1.80
CA ARG A 56 13.19 -7.57 -2.88
C ARG A 56 12.43 -6.39 -3.49
N LEU A 57 12.02 -5.42 -2.68
CA LEU A 57 11.34 -4.23 -3.17
C LEU A 57 12.29 -3.38 -4.04
N LEU A 58 13.51 -3.15 -3.56
CA LEU A 58 14.54 -2.43 -4.31
C LEU A 58 14.89 -3.12 -5.64
N ASP A 59 15.00 -4.45 -5.64
CA ASP A 59 15.23 -5.24 -6.85
C ASP A 59 14.10 -5.09 -7.88
N ILE A 60 12.84 -5.08 -7.44
CA ILE A 60 11.69 -4.85 -8.33
C ILE A 60 11.78 -3.47 -8.98
N ILE A 61 12.09 -2.44 -8.20
CA ILE A 61 12.20 -1.05 -8.67
C ILE A 61 13.37 -0.91 -9.65
N ASP A 62 14.54 -1.46 -9.32
CA ASP A 62 15.74 -1.42 -10.16
C ASP A 62 15.50 -2.11 -11.51
N ARG A 63 14.90 -3.31 -11.52
CA ARG A 63 14.54 -4.02 -12.76
C ARG A 63 13.63 -3.18 -13.66
N ARG A 64 12.65 -2.50 -13.06
CA ARG A 64 11.74 -1.61 -13.80
C ARG A 64 12.46 -0.41 -14.41
N GLN A 65 13.36 0.21 -13.65
CA GLN A 65 14.17 1.32 -14.17
C GLN A 65 15.05 0.88 -15.34
N LYS A 66 15.66 -0.31 -15.26
CA LYS A 66 16.50 -0.89 -16.32
C LYS A 66 15.75 -1.13 -17.63
N ILE A 67 14.45 -1.45 -17.57
CA ILE A 67 13.59 -1.58 -18.76
C ILE A 67 12.95 -0.24 -19.20
N GLY A 68 13.41 0.88 -18.66
CA GLY A 68 12.95 2.22 -19.04
C GLY A 68 11.67 2.71 -18.34
N LYS A 69 11.10 1.93 -17.42
CA LYS A 69 9.95 2.35 -16.61
C LYS A 69 10.44 3.17 -15.42
N ARG A 70 10.31 4.50 -15.52
CA ARG A 70 10.87 5.47 -14.56
C ARG A 70 9.94 5.82 -13.39
N PHE A 71 8.86 5.08 -13.20
CA PHE A 71 7.94 5.26 -12.09
C PHE A 71 7.53 3.89 -11.55
N SER A 72 7.05 3.84 -10.31
CA SER A 72 6.48 2.62 -9.74
C SER A 72 5.35 2.93 -8.78
N ILE A 73 4.36 2.05 -8.72
CA ILE A 73 3.26 2.10 -7.76
C ILE A 73 3.37 0.90 -6.82
N ILE A 74 3.42 1.20 -5.54
CA ILE A 74 3.50 0.20 -4.48
C ILE A 74 2.24 0.30 -3.64
N VAL A 75 1.53 -0.80 -3.45
CA VAL A 75 0.34 -0.84 -2.60
C VAL A 75 0.70 -1.55 -1.30
N VAL A 76 0.40 -0.92 -0.17
CA VAL A 76 0.74 -1.43 1.15
C VAL A 76 -0.50 -1.45 2.04
N SER A 77 -0.77 -2.58 2.66
CA SER A 77 -1.80 -2.66 3.70
C SER A 77 -1.34 -1.95 4.97
N GLU A 78 -2.27 -1.35 5.72
CA GLU A 78 -1.99 -0.58 6.94
C GLU A 78 -1.28 -1.37 8.06
N ASP A 79 -1.21 -2.71 7.97
CA ASP A 79 -0.50 -3.59 8.91
C ASP A 79 0.51 -4.51 8.21
N ALA A 80 1.01 -4.09 7.02
CA ALA A 80 2.06 -4.81 6.33
C ALA A 80 3.36 -4.85 7.15
N LYS A 81 4.07 -5.98 7.06
CA LYS A 81 5.32 -6.22 7.77
C LYS A 81 6.47 -6.16 6.78
N ILE A 82 7.40 -5.22 6.97
CA ILE A 82 8.51 -5.01 6.03
C ILE A 82 9.82 -5.29 6.76
N LEU A 83 10.61 -6.21 6.23
CA LEU A 83 11.92 -6.55 6.78
C LEU A 83 12.99 -5.64 6.18
N LEU A 84 13.64 -4.84 7.02
CA LEU A 84 14.80 -4.04 6.66
C LEU A 84 16.07 -4.89 6.67
N ASP A 85 16.34 -5.53 5.55
CA ASP A 85 17.48 -6.44 5.34
C ASP A 85 18.61 -5.83 4.49
N VAL A 86 18.57 -4.52 4.28
CA VAL A 86 19.54 -3.78 3.46
C VAL A 86 20.36 -2.78 4.27
N GLY A 87 21.66 -2.72 3.99
CA GLY A 87 22.64 -1.88 4.70
C GLY A 87 23.32 -2.59 5.87
N SER A 88 24.15 -1.86 6.62
CA SER A 88 24.99 -2.42 7.71
C SER A 88 24.26 -2.57 9.05
N ARG A 89 22.93 -2.38 9.08
CA ARG A 89 22.13 -2.47 10.30
C ARG A 89 21.69 -3.92 10.54
N LYS A 90 21.41 -4.24 11.79
CA LYS A 90 20.75 -5.51 12.14
C LYS A 90 19.37 -5.52 11.50
N ALA A 91 18.97 -6.68 10.96
CA ALA A 91 17.66 -6.84 10.34
C ALA A 91 16.55 -6.42 11.33
N GLU A 92 15.70 -5.49 10.90
CA GLU A 92 14.65 -4.87 11.71
C GLU A 92 13.31 -5.01 11.00
N LEU A 93 12.24 -5.32 11.75
CA LEU A 93 10.90 -5.42 11.21
C LEU A 93 10.17 -4.07 11.36
N LEU A 94 9.94 -3.38 10.24
CA LEU A 94 8.99 -2.29 10.20
C LEU A 94 7.58 -2.87 10.32
N HIS A 95 6.87 -2.35 11.30
CA HIS A 95 5.45 -2.59 11.51
C HIS A 95 4.81 -1.26 11.89
N THR A 96 3.49 -1.22 11.79
CA THR A 96 2.71 -0.05 12.12
C THR A 96 2.82 0.27 13.61
N PRO A 97 3.15 1.52 13.99
CA PRO A 97 3.25 1.88 15.39
C PRO A 97 1.90 1.66 16.07
N MET A 98 1.90 0.91 17.17
CA MET A 98 0.72 0.71 18.02
C MET A 98 0.42 1.99 18.79
N LEU A 99 -0.20 2.97 18.14
CA LEU A 99 -0.75 4.14 18.80
C LEU A 99 -2.16 3.82 19.25
N HIS A 100 -2.51 4.16 20.48
CA HIS A 100 -3.91 4.14 20.92
C HIS A 100 -4.54 5.49 20.59
N ASP A 101 -5.75 5.49 20.05
CA ASP A 101 -6.55 6.70 19.98
C ASP A 101 -7.09 7.08 21.37
N GLU A 102 -7.78 8.22 21.44
CA GLU A 102 -8.39 8.74 22.68
C GLU A 102 -9.48 7.82 23.27
N TYR A 103 -9.90 6.80 22.52
CA TYR A 103 -10.91 5.81 22.90
C TYR A 103 -10.30 4.45 23.23
N GLY A 104 -8.97 4.33 23.26
CA GLY A 104 -8.25 3.09 23.56
C GLY A 104 -8.18 2.10 22.38
N ASN A 105 -8.62 2.47 21.19
CA ASN A 105 -8.49 1.63 20.00
C ASN A 105 -7.10 1.78 19.39
N LEU A 106 -6.59 0.69 18.81
CA LEU A 106 -5.34 0.73 18.05
C LEU A 106 -5.53 1.55 16.77
N LYS A 107 -4.92 2.74 16.74
CA LYS A 107 -4.77 3.60 15.57
C LYS A 107 -3.67 3.00 14.68
N LEU A 108 -4.12 2.29 13.66
CA LEU A 108 -3.26 1.75 12.62
C LEU A 108 -3.12 2.75 11.46
N GLY A 109 -2.00 2.63 10.75
CA GLY A 109 -1.60 3.47 9.64
C GLY A 109 -0.22 4.10 9.85
N GLY A 110 0.35 4.59 8.74
CA GLY A 110 1.67 5.24 8.73
C GLY A 110 2.84 4.32 8.37
N ILE A 111 2.57 3.05 8.04
CA ILE A 111 3.58 2.15 7.46
C ILE A 111 4.10 2.72 6.13
N SER A 112 3.25 3.40 5.36
CA SER A 112 3.66 4.06 4.11
C SER A 112 4.64 5.20 4.34
N ALA A 113 4.50 5.96 5.44
CA ALA A 113 5.41 7.04 5.78
C ALA A 113 6.78 6.49 6.25
N LEU A 114 6.76 5.38 7.01
CA LEU A 114 7.99 4.67 7.39
C LEU A 114 8.70 4.11 6.15
N LEU A 115 7.95 3.44 5.26
CA LEU A 115 8.47 2.91 4.01
C LEU A 115 9.02 4.01 3.09
N GLU A 116 8.30 5.13 2.94
CA GLU A 116 8.77 6.29 2.18
C GLU A 116 10.12 6.79 2.71
N ARG A 117 10.25 6.93 4.03
CA ARG A 117 11.48 7.38 4.68
C ARG A 117 12.65 6.43 4.41
N GLU A 118 12.41 5.12 4.51
CA GLU A 118 13.47 4.14 4.25
C GLU A 118 13.84 4.08 2.76
N LEU A 119 12.88 4.04 1.83
CA LEU A 119 13.16 4.01 0.40
C LEU A 119 13.96 5.25 -0.07
N ARG A 120 13.68 6.44 0.49
CA ARG A 120 14.44 7.66 0.18
C ARG A 120 15.93 7.58 0.53
N ARG A 121 16.33 6.69 1.43
CA ARG A 121 17.76 6.47 1.75
C ARG A 121 18.47 5.63 0.70
N HIS A 122 17.73 4.82 -0.05
CA HIS A 122 18.27 3.87 -1.02
C HIS A 122 18.06 4.29 -2.47
N LEU A 123 17.10 5.18 -2.75
CA LEU A 123 16.73 5.56 -4.11
C LEU A 123 17.02 7.05 -4.38
N HIS A 124 17.54 7.32 -5.58
CA HIS A 124 17.75 8.67 -6.10
C HIS A 124 16.53 9.23 -6.86
N MET A 125 15.32 8.76 -6.51
CA MET A 125 14.07 9.24 -7.11
C MET A 125 13.11 9.75 -6.04
N GLU A 126 12.19 10.61 -6.44
CA GLU A 126 11.18 11.11 -5.51
C GLU A 126 10.18 10.01 -5.15
N VAL A 127 10.09 9.75 -3.85
CA VAL A 127 9.15 8.80 -3.25
C VAL A 127 8.06 9.58 -2.53
N ARG A 128 6.80 9.24 -2.76
CA ARG A 128 5.63 9.85 -2.12
C ARG A 128 4.67 8.78 -1.62
N SER A 129 4.15 8.96 -0.41
CA SER A 129 3.07 8.14 0.12
C SER A 129 1.73 8.88 0.08
N THR A 130 0.67 8.11 -0.06
CA THR A 130 -0.72 8.56 0.04
C THR A 130 -1.48 7.55 0.90
N VAL A 131 -2.14 8.03 1.94
CA VAL A 131 -2.96 7.20 2.82
C VAL A 131 -4.42 7.44 2.48
N LEU A 132 -5.15 6.39 2.09
CA LEU A 132 -6.58 6.56 1.80
C LEU A 132 -7.42 6.66 3.08
N GLY A 133 -7.09 5.88 4.11
CA GLY A 133 -7.78 5.89 5.40
C GLY A 133 -9.31 5.84 5.24
N TYR A 134 -10.01 6.77 5.87
CA TYR A 134 -11.48 6.83 5.87
C TYR A 134 -12.11 7.02 4.49
N ILE A 135 -11.39 7.56 3.49
CA ILE A 135 -11.91 7.69 2.13
C ILE A 135 -12.28 6.32 1.56
N GLN A 136 -11.59 5.24 1.95
CA GLN A 136 -11.92 3.88 1.50
C GLN A 136 -13.29 3.39 1.98
N ARG A 137 -13.77 3.93 3.10
CA ARG A 137 -15.09 3.61 3.67
C ARG A 137 -16.17 4.60 3.23
N GLY A 138 -15.77 5.76 2.71
CA GLY A 138 -16.66 6.82 2.26
C GLY A 138 -16.80 6.84 0.73
N GLY A 139 -17.68 6.00 0.18
CA GLY A 139 -18.02 6.02 -1.24
C GLY A 139 -19.30 5.26 -1.57
N SER A 140 -19.78 5.41 -2.80
CA SER A 140 -20.98 4.70 -3.25
C SER A 140 -20.66 3.22 -3.51
N PRO A 141 -21.45 2.27 -2.97
CA PRO A 141 -21.27 0.85 -3.27
C PRO A 141 -21.53 0.57 -4.74
N THR A 142 -20.82 -0.42 -5.28
CA THR A 142 -21.00 -0.84 -6.67
C THR A 142 -22.37 -1.47 -6.88
N ALA A 143 -22.81 -1.60 -8.14
CA ALA A 143 -24.06 -2.31 -8.44
C ALA A 143 -24.04 -3.75 -7.90
N TYR A 144 -22.88 -4.42 -7.97
CA TYR A 144 -22.69 -5.76 -7.41
C TYR A 144 -22.87 -5.78 -5.90
N ASP A 145 -22.20 -4.87 -5.18
CA ASP A 145 -22.31 -4.79 -3.71
C ASP A 145 -23.75 -4.53 -3.27
N ARG A 146 -24.49 -3.67 -3.98
CA ARG A 146 -25.90 -3.38 -3.69
C ARG A 146 -26.79 -4.62 -3.84
N VAL A 147 -26.65 -5.34 -4.95
CA VAL A 147 -27.44 -6.57 -5.20
C VAL A 147 -27.09 -7.65 -4.18
N LEU A 148 -25.80 -7.84 -3.88
CA LEU A 148 -25.34 -8.80 -2.87
C LEU A 148 -25.89 -8.44 -1.48
N ALA A 149 -25.79 -7.18 -1.06
CA ALA A 149 -26.31 -6.71 0.21
C ALA A 149 -27.82 -6.94 0.32
N SER A 150 -28.60 -6.66 -0.73
CA SER A 150 -30.03 -6.95 -0.75
C SER A 150 -30.33 -8.45 -0.61
N ARG A 151 -29.57 -9.32 -1.29
CA ARG A 151 -29.75 -10.78 -1.19
C ARG A 151 -29.44 -11.30 0.22
N LEU A 152 -28.37 -10.80 0.83
CA LEU A 152 -28.01 -11.15 2.21
C LEU A 152 -29.08 -10.65 3.20
N GLY A 153 -29.61 -9.45 2.99
CA GLY A 153 -30.66 -8.88 3.84
C GLY A 153 -31.99 -9.64 3.79
N VAL A 154 -32.34 -10.25 2.65
CA VAL A 154 -33.54 -11.09 2.53
C VAL A 154 -33.37 -12.44 3.25
N ALA A 155 -32.12 -12.93 3.40
CA ALA A 155 -31.82 -14.23 3.97
C ALA A 155 -31.47 -14.21 5.48
N ALA A 156 -31.47 -13.03 6.11
CA ALA A 156 -31.15 -12.82 7.52
C ALA A 156 -32.39 -12.92 8.41
#